data_AF-A0A2V9FIR2-F1
#
_entry.id   AF-A0A2V9FIR2-F1
#
_cell.length_a   1.000
_cell.length_b   1.000
_cell.length_c   1.000
_cell.angle_alpha   90.00
_cell.angle_beta   90.00
_cell.angle_gamma   90.00
#
_symmetry.space_group_name_H-M   'P 1'
#
loop_
_entity.id
_entity.type
_entity.pdbx_description
1 polymer ?
#
loop_
_entity_poly.entity_id
_entity_poly.type
_entity_poly.pdbx_seq_one_letter_code
_entity_poly.pdbx_strand_id
1 'polypeptide(L)'
;MNDKACASPSWTWPVKLDEYDRRPELNPEEAETIRANQSSLVEGIPPSQVLEKCNLARLMKPLEDVCAHIELQPKYWAKLKARMVRDVAARGRSYWGWTEEEWIESIRKGGHEKPSVAAVGYLLCGFDALHKLGGKSIIFYGLAYRIFGREHVRRLFADLEVMLVNFGYRDRTARIYVPRAMCEVLVTNRSPHLEDLTVEVAVGNALGDCG
;
A
#
# COMPACT_ATOMS: atom_id res chain seq x y z
N MET A 1 16.59 33.11 23.42
CA MET A 1 15.40 32.24 23.41
C MET A 1 15.66 31.18 22.36
N ASN A 2 15.91 29.94 22.80
CA ASN A 2 16.14 28.81 21.91
C ASN A 2 14.78 28.29 21.44
N ASP A 3 14.38 28.63 20.22
CA ASP A 3 13.31 27.92 19.54
C ASP A 3 13.83 26.53 19.17
N LYS A 4 13.47 25.55 20.01
CA LYS A 4 13.49 24.15 19.61
C LYS A 4 12.49 24.02 18.47
N ALA A 5 12.97 24.03 17.22
CA ALA A 5 12.26 23.42 16.11
C ALA A 5 11.88 22.01 16.58
N CYS A 6 10.58 21.79 16.79
CA CYS A 6 10.05 20.49 17.14
C CYS A 6 10.19 19.66 15.87
N ALA A 7 11.35 19.01 15.70
CA ALA A 7 11.58 18.08 14.61
C ALA A 7 10.44 17.06 14.68
N SER A 8 9.55 17.11 13.69
CA SER A 8 8.51 16.10 13.54
C SER A 8 9.21 14.74 13.56
N PRO A 9 8.75 13.76 14.35
CA PRO A 9 9.42 12.47 14.43
C PRO A 9 9.54 11.91 13.01
N SER A 10 10.78 11.64 12.57
CA SER A 10 11.07 11.08 11.26
C SER A 10 10.23 9.81 11.09
N TRP A 11 9.40 9.76 10.06
CA TRP A 11 8.56 8.59 9.82
C TRP A 11 9.43 7.35 9.62
N THR A 12 9.20 6.33 10.45
CA THR A 12 9.93 5.06 10.38
C THR A 12 9.11 4.03 9.64
N TRP A 13 9.79 3.23 8.81
CA TRP A 13 9.14 2.14 8.10
C TRP A 13 8.44 1.19 9.10
N PRO A 14 7.11 0.96 8.96
CA PRO A 14 6.32 0.35 10.03
C PRO A 14 6.54 -1.17 10.18
N VAL A 15 7.21 -1.80 9.22
CA VAL A 15 7.34 -3.25 9.16
C VAL A 15 8.81 -3.67 9.15
N LYS A 16 9.21 -4.56 10.06
CA LYS A 16 10.59 -5.04 10.14
C LYS A 16 10.83 -6.22 9.20
N LEU A 17 11.31 -5.92 7.99
CA LEU A 17 11.47 -6.94 6.94
C LEU A 17 12.49 -8.05 7.29
N ASP A 18 13.46 -7.74 8.15
CA ASP A 18 14.51 -8.69 8.56
C ASP A 18 13.99 -9.78 9.52
N GLU A 19 12.79 -9.61 10.09
CA GLU A 19 12.17 -10.59 11.00
C GLU A 19 11.43 -11.70 10.24
N TYR A 20 11.32 -11.61 8.90
CA TYR A 20 10.53 -12.55 8.10
C TYR A 20 11.37 -13.44 7.19
N ASP A 21 10.89 -14.67 7.00
CA ASP A 21 11.36 -15.56 5.94
C ASP A 21 10.74 -15.15 4.59
N ARG A 22 11.54 -14.43 3.80
CA ARG A 22 11.18 -13.85 2.50
C ARG A 22 11.45 -14.79 1.31
N ARG A 23 11.61 -16.10 1.53
CA ARG A 23 11.81 -17.04 0.42
C ARG A 23 10.64 -17.00 -0.57
N PRO A 24 10.91 -16.89 -1.88
CA PRO A 24 9.88 -16.83 -2.92
C PRO A 24 9.15 -18.16 -3.08
N GLU A 25 9.79 -19.28 -2.77
CA GLU A 25 9.19 -20.61 -2.82
C GLU A 25 8.19 -20.83 -1.68
N LEU A 26 7.22 -21.69 -1.93
CA LEU A 26 6.40 -22.28 -0.88
C LEU A 26 7.16 -23.44 -0.24
N ASN A 27 7.07 -23.54 1.07
CA ASN A 27 7.51 -24.74 1.76
C ASN A 27 6.63 -25.94 1.34
N PRO A 28 7.12 -27.18 1.40
CA PRO A 28 6.35 -28.36 1.03
C PRO A 28 5.00 -28.46 1.76
N GLU A 29 4.97 -28.09 3.04
CA GLU A 29 3.75 -28.05 3.86
C GLU A 29 2.75 -26.98 3.41
N GLU A 30 3.24 -25.79 3.01
CA GLU A 30 2.40 -24.71 2.48
C GLU A 30 1.77 -25.14 1.14
N ALA A 31 2.57 -25.75 0.26
CA ALA A 31 2.11 -26.25 -1.02
C ALA A 31 1.10 -27.40 -0.87
N GLU A 32 1.34 -28.32 0.07
CA GLU A 32 0.38 -29.39 0.42
C GLU A 32 -0.93 -28.81 0.95
N THR A 33 -0.87 -27.87 1.88
CA THR A 33 -2.05 -27.23 2.47
C THR A 33 -2.92 -26.57 1.40
N ILE A 34 -2.31 -25.82 0.47
CA ILE A 34 -3.01 -25.21 -0.66
C ILE A 34 -3.65 -26.28 -1.55
N ARG A 35 -2.91 -27.35 -1.88
CA ARG A 35 -3.38 -28.42 -2.77
C ARG A 35 -4.56 -29.17 -2.17
N ALA A 36 -4.50 -29.52 -0.89
CA ALA A 36 -5.56 -30.21 -0.18
C ALA A 36 -6.86 -29.37 -0.05
N ASN A 37 -6.74 -28.04 -0.14
CA ASN A 37 -7.84 -27.10 0.11
C ASN A 37 -8.23 -26.24 -1.10
N GLN A 38 -7.91 -26.67 -2.33
CA GLN A 38 -8.19 -25.90 -3.56
C GLN A 38 -9.66 -25.46 -3.69
N SER A 39 -10.61 -26.31 -3.28
CA SER A 39 -12.03 -25.98 -3.30
C SER A 39 -12.41 -24.79 -2.41
N SER A 40 -11.66 -24.57 -1.33
CA SER A 40 -11.86 -23.44 -0.41
C SER A 40 -11.25 -22.14 -0.93
N LEU A 41 -10.40 -22.20 -1.97
CA LEU A 41 -9.68 -21.05 -2.52
C LEU A 41 -10.40 -20.38 -3.71
N VAL A 42 -11.54 -20.93 -4.12
CA VAL A 42 -12.36 -20.37 -5.20
C VAL A 42 -12.95 -19.00 -4.78
N GLU A 43 -13.17 -18.13 -5.76
CA GLU A 43 -13.87 -16.86 -5.55
C GLU A 43 -15.29 -17.11 -5.01
N GLY A 44 -15.76 -16.25 -4.12
CA GLY A 44 -17.07 -16.38 -3.46
C GLY A 44 -17.06 -17.15 -2.14
N ILE A 45 -16.01 -17.93 -1.85
CA ILE A 45 -15.85 -18.57 -0.54
C ILE A 45 -15.62 -17.50 0.56
N PRO A 46 -16.26 -17.60 1.74
CA PRO A 46 -16.06 -16.65 2.82
C PRO A 46 -14.58 -16.55 3.24
N PRO A 47 -14.07 -15.33 3.49
CA PRO A 47 -12.67 -15.15 3.91
C PRO A 47 -12.28 -15.95 5.16
N SER A 48 -13.19 -16.12 6.12
CA SER A 48 -12.96 -16.93 7.32
C SER A 48 -12.63 -18.39 6.99
N GLN A 49 -13.37 -18.99 6.07
CA GLN A 49 -13.18 -20.37 5.65
C GLN A 49 -11.86 -20.56 4.90
N VAL A 50 -11.48 -19.58 4.05
CA VAL A 50 -10.16 -19.59 3.39
C VAL A 50 -9.05 -19.62 4.44
N LEU A 51 -9.14 -18.76 5.45
CA LEU A 51 -8.10 -18.62 6.47
C LEU A 51 -8.06 -19.81 7.43
N GLU A 52 -9.20 -20.42 7.74
CA GLU A 52 -9.28 -21.63 8.55
C GLU A 52 -8.60 -22.81 7.84
N LYS A 53 -8.84 -22.97 6.55
CA LYS A 53 -8.35 -24.11 5.76
C LYS A 53 -6.93 -23.92 5.22
N CYS A 54 -6.53 -22.67 4.96
CA CYS A 54 -5.25 -22.33 4.33
C CYS A 54 -4.44 -21.37 5.22
N ASN A 55 -4.22 -21.75 6.47
CA ASN A 55 -3.40 -20.94 7.39
C ASN A 55 -1.90 -21.15 7.14
N LEU A 56 -1.33 -20.35 6.25
CA LEU A 56 0.10 -20.38 5.92
C LEU A 56 0.87 -19.51 6.92
N ALA A 57 1.18 -20.04 8.11
CA ALA A 57 1.68 -19.27 9.25
C ALA A 57 2.82 -18.28 8.91
N ARG A 58 3.83 -18.76 8.17
CA ARG A 58 4.97 -17.96 7.69
C ARG A 58 4.53 -16.76 6.85
N LEU A 59 3.57 -16.95 5.95
CA LEU A 59 3.07 -15.90 5.06
C LEU A 59 1.99 -15.03 5.72
N MET A 60 1.32 -15.54 6.75
CA MET A 60 0.24 -14.85 7.45
C MET A 60 0.76 -13.78 8.40
N LYS A 61 1.86 -14.08 9.12
CA LYS A 61 2.44 -13.16 10.11
C LYS A 61 2.80 -11.79 9.53
N PRO A 62 3.52 -11.67 8.40
CA PRO A 62 3.81 -10.36 7.81
C PRO A 62 2.54 -9.61 7.36
N LEU A 63 1.50 -10.33 6.92
CA LEU A 63 0.23 -9.71 6.53
C LEU A 63 -0.54 -9.17 7.74
N GLU A 64 -0.48 -9.86 8.88
CA GLU A 64 -1.06 -9.39 10.14
C GLU A 64 -0.35 -8.15 10.65
N ASP A 65 0.98 -8.13 10.55
CA ASP A 65 1.77 -6.97 10.92
C ASP A 65 1.46 -5.79 10.00
N VAL A 66 1.33 -5.99 8.68
CA VAL A 66 0.83 -4.92 7.79
C VAL A 66 -0.55 -4.44 8.22
N CYS A 67 -1.49 -5.34 8.49
CA CYS A 67 -2.86 -4.97 8.90
C CYS A 67 -2.88 -4.15 10.19
N ALA A 68 -1.98 -4.46 11.15
CA ALA A 68 -1.86 -3.74 12.41
C ALA A 68 -1.32 -2.31 12.25
N HIS A 69 -0.56 -2.05 11.17
CA HIS A 69 0.07 -0.74 10.94
C HIS A 69 -0.68 0.14 9.94
N ILE A 70 -1.46 -0.45 9.03
CA ILE A 70 -2.23 0.34 8.07
C ILE A 70 -3.59 0.77 8.63
N GLU A 71 -4.11 1.91 8.16
CA GLU A 71 -5.46 2.38 8.55
C GLU A 71 -6.58 1.58 7.85
N LEU A 72 -6.74 0.31 8.23
CA LEU A 72 -7.77 -0.60 7.73
C LEU A 72 -8.66 -1.07 8.88
N GLN A 73 -9.98 -0.95 8.74
CA GLN A 73 -10.90 -1.46 9.77
C GLN A 73 -10.73 -3.00 9.93
N PRO A 74 -10.70 -3.54 11.16
CA PRO A 74 -10.46 -4.96 11.44
C PRO A 74 -11.35 -5.94 10.65
N LYS A 75 -12.61 -5.55 10.41
CA LYS A 75 -13.58 -6.36 9.65
C LYS A 75 -13.14 -6.69 8.21
N TYR A 76 -12.19 -5.93 7.66
CA TYR A 76 -11.67 -6.14 6.31
C TYR A 76 -10.36 -6.92 6.28
N TRP A 77 -9.71 -7.14 7.42
CA TRP A 77 -8.42 -7.84 7.48
C TRP A 77 -8.54 -9.27 6.93
N ALA A 78 -9.60 -9.99 7.32
CA ALA A 78 -9.84 -11.33 6.82
C ALA A 78 -9.96 -11.34 5.29
N LYS A 79 -10.64 -10.34 4.70
CA LYS A 79 -10.82 -10.22 3.25
C LYS A 79 -9.49 -9.97 2.53
N LEU A 80 -8.63 -9.10 3.07
CA LEU A 80 -7.28 -8.87 2.55
C LEU A 80 -6.44 -10.16 2.63
N LYS A 81 -6.35 -10.78 3.80
CA LYS A 81 -5.54 -11.99 4.01
C LYS A 81 -6.01 -13.14 3.12
N ALA A 82 -7.32 -13.41 3.07
CA ALA A 82 -7.88 -14.44 2.20
C ALA A 82 -7.58 -14.15 0.72
N ARG A 83 -7.60 -12.88 0.30
CA ARG A 83 -7.24 -12.52 -1.07
C ARG A 83 -5.77 -12.80 -1.37
N MET A 84 -4.86 -12.45 -0.46
CA MET A 84 -3.43 -12.76 -0.61
C MET A 84 -3.20 -14.27 -0.69
N VAL A 85 -3.88 -15.06 0.14
CA VAL A 85 -3.78 -16.54 0.10
C VAL A 85 -4.26 -17.10 -1.25
N ARG A 86 -5.38 -16.61 -1.79
CA ARG A 86 -5.84 -17.02 -3.13
C ARG A 86 -4.84 -16.68 -4.22
N ASP A 87 -4.26 -15.49 -4.16
CA ASP A 87 -3.29 -15.04 -5.16
C ASP A 87 -1.96 -15.81 -5.05
N VAL A 88 -1.56 -16.23 -3.85
CA VAL A 88 -0.43 -17.16 -3.60
C VAL A 88 -0.75 -18.54 -4.18
N ALA A 89 -1.93 -19.07 -3.91
CA ALA A 89 -2.36 -20.37 -4.43
C ALA A 89 -2.44 -20.40 -5.95
N ALA A 90 -2.96 -19.33 -6.57
CA ALA A 90 -3.06 -19.23 -8.02
C ALA A 90 -1.68 -19.22 -8.72
N ARG A 91 -0.66 -18.68 -8.06
CA ARG A 91 0.71 -18.57 -8.60
C ARG A 91 1.64 -19.70 -8.17
N GLY A 92 1.26 -20.46 -7.14
CA GLY A 92 2.09 -21.53 -6.57
C GLY A 92 3.38 -21.04 -5.89
N ARG A 93 3.47 -19.75 -5.56
CA ARG A 93 4.65 -19.12 -4.94
C ARG A 93 4.26 -17.99 -3.99
N SER A 94 5.14 -17.70 -3.03
CA SER A 94 4.90 -16.65 -2.04
C SER A 94 4.92 -15.26 -2.69
N TYR A 95 4.27 -14.29 -2.05
CA TYR A 95 4.23 -12.90 -2.54
C TYR A 95 5.61 -12.22 -2.53
N TRP A 96 6.59 -12.78 -1.81
CA TRP A 96 7.98 -12.30 -1.81
C TRP A 96 8.67 -12.47 -3.16
N GLY A 97 8.21 -13.43 -3.97
CA GLY A 97 8.77 -13.72 -5.30
C GLY A 97 7.96 -13.15 -6.46
N TRP A 98 6.94 -12.31 -6.18
CA TRP A 98 6.09 -11.78 -7.24
C TRP A 98 6.79 -10.68 -8.02
N THR A 99 6.61 -10.70 -9.34
CA THR A 99 7.05 -9.61 -10.21
C THR A 99 6.14 -8.40 -10.05
N GLU A 100 6.62 -7.28 -10.60
CA GLU A 100 5.85 -6.05 -10.63
C GLU A 100 4.50 -6.23 -11.35
N GLU A 101 4.47 -6.97 -12.46
CA GLU A 101 3.26 -7.25 -13.24
C GLU A 101 2.27 -8.09 -12.44
N GLU A 102 2.75 -9.04 -11.64
CA GLU A 102 1.91 -9.88 -10.79
C GLU A 102 1.29 -9.06 -9.64
N TRP A 103 2.06 -8.13 -9.06
CA TRP A 103 1.52 -7.16 -8.11
C TRP A 103 0.44 -6.30 -8.76
N ILE A 104 0.70 -5.77 -9.95
CA ILE A 104 -0.26 -4.97 -10.72
C ILE A 104 -1.55 -5.76 -10.99
N GLU A 105 -1.44 -7.01 -11.41
CA GLU A 105 -2.58 -7.89 -11.65
C GLU A 105 -3.40 -8.12 -10.37
N SER A 106 -2.73 -8.48 -9.27
CA SER A 106 -3.37 -8.70 -7.96
C SER A 106 -4.13 -7.45 -7.50
N ILE A 107 -3.49 -6.28 -7.57
CA ILE A 107 -4.09 -5.00 -7.20
C ILE A 107 -5.29 -4.68 -8.11
N ARG A 108 -5.17 -4.86 -9.44
CA ARG A 108 -6.25 -4.55 -10.39
C ARG A 108 -7.47 -5.43 -10.22
N LYS A 109 -7.28 -6.72 -9.93
CA LYS A 109 -8.34 -7.69 -9.66
C LYS A 109 -9.05 -7.41 -8.32
N GLY A 110 -8.50 -6.56 -7.45
CA GLY A 110 -9.17 -6.13 -6.21
C GLY A 110 -10.43 -5.29 -6.46
N GLY A 111 -11.34 -5.22 -5.48
CA GLY A 111 -12.48 -4.31 -5.50
C GLY A 111 -12.19 -3.05 -4.70
N HIS A 112 -12.72 -2.95 -3.48
CA HIS A 112 -12.35 -1.90 -2.52
C HIS A 112 -11.00 -2.18 -1.83
N GLU A 113 -10.45 -3.38 -2.01
CA GLU A 113 -9.24 -3.85 -1.35
C GLU A 113 -7.97 -3.35 -2.05
N LYS A 114 -8.06 -2.79 -3.28
CA LYS A 114 -6.87 -2.40 -4.08
C LYS A 114 -5.84 -1.61 -3.28
N PRO A 115 -6.21 -0.56 -2.51
CA PRO A 115 -5.22 0.19 -1.75
C PRO A 115 -4.57 -0.64 -0.62
N SER A 116 -5.29 -1.63 -0.09
CA SER A 116 -4.76 -2.51 0.97
C SER A 116 -3.83 -3.57 0.39
N VAL A 117 -4.14 -4.12 -0.78
CA VAL A 117 -3.24 -5.02 -1.52
C VAL A 117 -1.98 -4.26 -1.97
N ALA A 118 -2.14 -3.02 -2.46
CA ALA A 118 -1.01 -2.16 -2.79
C ALA A 118 -0.15 -1.84 -1.55
N ALA A 119 -0.77 -1.62 -0.39
CA ALA A 119 -0.03 -1.41 0.86
C ALA A 119 0.79 -2.64 1.26
N VAL A 120 0.27 -3.86 1.06
CA VAL A 120 1.05 -5.09 1.28
C VAL A 120 2.27 -5.14 0.36
N GLY A 121 2.09 -4.96 -0.95
CA GLY A 121 3.19 -4.97 -1.91
C GLY A 121 4.23 -3.89 -1.61
N TYR A 122 3.77 -2.68 -1.29
CA TYR A 122 4.62 -1.54 -0.97
C TYR A 122 5.43 -1.78 0.32
N LEU A 123 4.77 -2.18 1.41
CA LEU A 123 5.40 -2.32 2.73
C LEU A 123 6.29 -3.56 2.84
N LEU A 124 5.91 -4.67 2.22
CA LEU A 124 6.64 -5.94 2.32
C LEU A 124 7.64 -6.11 1.17
N CYS A 125 7.21 -5.87 -0.06
CA CYS A 125 7.98 -6.26 -1.26
C CYS A 125 8.60 -5.08 -2.00
N GLY A 126 8.49 -3.86 -1.46
CA GLY A 126 9.06 -2.66 -2.05
C GLY A 126 8.41 -2.25 -3.38
N PHE A 127 7.20 -2.73 -3.67
CA PHE A 127 6.47 -2.39 -4.90
C PHE A 127 6.21 -0.89 -5.00
N ASP A 128 6.71 -0.25 -6.05
CA ASP A 128 6.67 1.20 -6.27
C ASP A 128 6.10 1.61 -7.65
N ALA A 129 5.79 0.64 -8.52
CA ALA A 129 5.23 0.87 -9.86
C ALA A 129 3.74 1.26 -9.86
N LEU A 130 3.32 2.07 -8.88
CA LEU A 130 1.94 2.53 -8.70
C LEU A 130 1.42 3.34 -9.90
N HIS A 131 2.32 4.05 -10.59
CA HIS A 131 2.00 4.80 -11.82
C HIS A 131 1.41 3.88 -12.91
N LYS A 132 1.83 2.60 -12.97
CA LYS A 132 1.32 1.62 -13.93
C LYS A 132 -0.09 1.11 -13.60
N LEU A 133 -0.61 1.37 -12.40
CA LEU A 133 -1.99 1.02 -12.04
C LEU A 133 -3.04 1.92 -12.74
N GLY A 134 -2.57 2.91 -13.50
CA GLY A 134 -3.36 3.88 -14.24
C GLY A 134 -3.68 5.10 -13.39
N GLY A 135 -3.79 6.26 -14.04
CA GLY A 135 -4.01 7.58 -13.42
C GLY A 135 -5.36 7.78 -12.72
N LYS A 136 -5.84 6.81 -11.95
CA LYS A 136 -6.93 7.00 -11.00
C LYS A 136 -6.30 7.22 -9.64
N SER A 137 -6.21 8.48 -9.24
CA SER A 137 -5.62 8.90 -7.95
C SER A 137 -6.31 8.32 -6.72
N ILE A 138 -7.42 7.61 -6.87
CA ILE A 138 -8.05 6.81 -5.83
C ILE A 138 -7.06 5.80 -5.22
N ILE A 139 -6.16 5.22 -6.01
CA ILE A 139 -5.19 4.24 -5.50
C ILE A 139 -4.13 4.95 -4.65
N PHE A 140 -3.47 5.99 -5.18
CA PHE A 140 -2.47 6.76 -4.43
C PHE A 140 -3.05 7.39 -3.16
N TYR A 141 -4.24 7.98 -3.27
CA TYR A 141 -4.93 8.57 -2.13
C TYR A 141 -5.33 7.54 -1.09
N GLY A 142 -5.88 6.41 -1.54
CA GLY A 142 -6.21 5.29 -0.66
C GLY A 142 -4.96 4.72 0.01
N LEU A 143 -3.87 4.56 -0.72
CA LEU A 143 -2.61 4.02 -0.23
C LEU A 143 -1.95 4.94 0.78
N ALA A 144 -1.85 6.24 0.48
CA ALA A 144 -1.33 7.26 1.39
C ALA A 144 -2.13 7.27 2.69
N TYR A 145 -3.46 7.22 2.63
CA TYR A 145 -4.30 7.10 3.83
C TYR A 145 -4.02 5.84 4.63
N ARG A 146 -3.75 4.71 3.96
CA ARG A 146 -3.43 3.46 4.65
C ARG A 146 -2.10 3.51 5.35
N ILE A 147 -1.08 4.09 4.74
CA ILE A 147 0.29 4.03 5.27
C ILE A 147 0.58 5.18 6.22
N PHE A 148 0.13 6.39 5.87
CA PHE A 148 0.48 7.62 6.59
C PHE A 148 -0.61 8.10 7.54
N GLY A 149 -1.78 7.45 7.51
CA GLY A 149 -2.92 7.83 8.33
C GLY A 149 -3.74 8.96 7.70
N ARG A 150 -5.05 8.78 7.72
CA ARG A 150 -6.06 9.65 7.12
C ARG A 150 -6.05 11.04 7.72
N GLU A 151 -6.00 11.15 9.04
CA GLU A 151 -6.02 12.45 9.72
C GLU A 151 -4.74 13.24 9.51
N HIS A 152 -3.59 12.57 9.37
CA HIS A 152 -2.33 13.23 9.03
C HIS A 152 -2.36 13.76 7.61
N VAL A 153 -2.70 12.91 6.63
CA VAL A 153 -2.76 13.30 5.21
C VAL A 153 -3.81 14.38 4.97
N ARG A 154 -4.95 14.34 5.68
CA ARG A 154 -5.98 15.40 5.59
C ARG A 154 -5.50 16.75 6.10
N ARG A 155 -4.84 16.79 7.26
CA ARG A 155 -4.29 18.03 7.81
C ARG A 155 -3.28 18.64 6.84
N LEU A 156 -2.38 17.79 6.32
CA LEU A 156 -1.42 18.22 5.32
C LEU A 156 -2.08 18.87 4.10
N PHE A 157 -3.17 18.28 3.59
CA PHE A 157 -3.88 18.82 2.44
C PHE A 157 -4.68 20.09 2.75
N ALA A 158 -5.23 20.22 3.96
CA ALA A 158 -5.87 21.46 4.38
C ALA A 158 -4.87 22.62 4.46
N ASP A 159 -3.68 22.38 5.00
CA ASP A 159 -2.62 23.39 5.10
C ASP A 159 -2.13 23.82 3.70
N LEU A 160 -1.94 22.85 2.80
CA LEU A 160 -1.58 23.10 1.40
C LEU A 160 -2.67 23.85 0.63
N GLU A 161 -3.94 23.51 0.84
CA GLU A 161 -5.07 24.19 0.20
C GLU A 161 -5.08 25.68 0.54
N VAL A 162 -4.94 26.01 1.83
CA VAL A 162 -4.88 27.41 2.29
C VAL A 162 -3.70 28.14 1.66
N MET A 163 -2.51 27.53 1.65
CA MET A 163 -1.31 28.11 1.04
C MET A 163 -1.51 28.40 -0.46
N LEU A 164 -2.05 27.45 -1.22
CA LEU A 164 -2.22 27.57 -2.66
C LEU A 164 -3.27 28.61 -3.04
N VAL A 165 -4.37 28.65 -2.30
CA VAL A 165 -5.39 29.70 -2.49
C VAL A 165 -4.80 31.08 -2.21
N ASN A 166 -3.99 31.23 -1.16
CA ASN A 166 -3.31 32.48 -0.85
C ASN A 166 -2.30 32.91 -1.93
N PHE A 167 -1.67 31.95 -2.62
CA PHE A 167 -0.82 32.23 -3.78
C PHE A 167 -1.59 32.46 -5.09
N GLY A 168 -2.92 32.48 -5.07
CA GLY A 168 -3.75 32.81 -6.22
C GLY A 168 -4.05 31.63 -7.15
N TYR A 169 -3.76 30.40 -6.74
CA TYR A 169 -4.20 29.21 -7.48
C TYR A 169 -5.73 29.09 -7.42
N ARG A 170 -6.33 28.60 -8.51
CA ARG A 170 -7.77 28.33 -8.57
C ARG A 170 -8.16 27.26 -7.56
N ASP A 171 -9.31 27.42 -6.92
CA ASP A 171 -9.88 26.50 -5.91
C ASP A 171 -9.82 25.02 -6.35
N ARG A 172 -10.21 24.72 -7.58
CA ARG A 172 -10.18 23.35 -8.12
C ARG A 172 -8.77 22.77 -8.19
N THR A 173 -7.76 23.59 -8.50
CA THR A 173 -6.35 23.19 -8.52
C THR A 173 -5.85 22.88 -7.12
N ALA A 174 -6.13 23.77 -6.17
CA ALA A 174 -5.74 23.62 -4.77
C ALA A 174 -6.39 22.40 -4.11
N ARG A 175 -7.65 22.09 -4.43
CA ARG A 175 -8.45 21.09 -3.71
C ARG A 175 -8.43 19.69 -4.30
N ILE A 176 -8.16 19.56 -5.60
CA ILE A 176 -8.30 18.27 -6.30
C ILE A 176 -6.97 17.81 -6.89
N TYR A 177 -6.32 18.67 -7.69
CA TYR A 177 -5.15 18.26 -8.45
C TYR A 177 -3.90 18.17 -7.58
N VAL A 178 -3.69 19.14 -6.67
CA VAL A 178 -2.52 19.11 -5.79
C VAL A 178 -2.58 17.96 -4.79
N PRO A 179 -3.65 17.74 -3.99
CA PRO A 179 -3.69 16.61 -3.05
C PRO A 179 -3.41 15.26 -3.71
N ARG A 180 -3.89 15.10 -4.95
CA ARG A 180 -3.61 13.93 -5.78
C ARG A 180 -2.11 13.77 -6.08
N ALA A 181 -1.48 14.80 -6.63
CA ALA A 181 -0.06 14.77 -6.97
C ALA A 181 0.80 14.59 -5.71
N MET A 182 0.37 15.18 -4.59
CA MET A 182 1.05 15.06 -3.31
C MET A 182 0.99 13.63 -2.75
N CYS A 183 -0.14 12.93 -2.83
CA CYS A 183 -0.19 11.51 -2.43
C CYS A 183 0.83 10.67 -3.21
N GLU A 184 0.98 10.92 -4.50
CA GLU A 184 1.96 10.23 -5.33
C GLU A 184 3.39 10.55 -4.88
N VAL A 185 3.70 11.83 -4.70
CA VAL A 185 5.01 12.29 -4.25
C VAL A 185 5.38 11.72 -2.86
N LEU A 186 4.46 11.75 -1.89
CA LEU A 186 4.68 11.21 -0.54
C LEU A 186 4.94 9.69 -0.55
N VAL A 187 4.15 8.95 -1.34
CA VAL A 187 4.31 7.50 -1.45
C VAL A 187 5.61 7.13 -2.17
N THR A 188 5.97 7.85 -3.23
CA THR A 188 7.24 7.65 -3.94
C THR A 188 8.44 8.00 -3.06
N ASN A 189 8.36 9.11 -2.32
CA ASN A 189 9.40 9.53 -1.37
C ASN A 189 9.49 8.65 -0.12
N ARG A 190 8.51 7.75 0.08
CA ARG A 190 8.41 6.91 1.28
C ARG A 190 8.44 7.72 2.57
N SER A 191 7.77 8.87 2.58
CA SER A 191 7.61 9.71 3.77
C SER A 191 6.30 10.50 3.74
N PRO A 192 5.62 10.67 4.89
CA PRO A 192 4.46 11.52 5.05
C PRO A 192 4.78 13.01 5.23
N HIS A 193 6.05 13.41 5.21
CA HIS A 193 6.48 14.79 5.46
C HIS A 193 6.95 15.48 4.17
N LEU A 194 6.53 16.72 3.98
CA LEU A 194 6.99 17.53 2.84
C LEU A 194 8.45 17.93 2.95
N GLU A 195 8.97 18.02 4.17
CA GLU A 195 10.35 18.41 4.44
C GLU A 195 11.35 17.33 4.02
N ASP A 196 10.88 16.09 3.90
CA ASP A 196 11.67 14.96 3.42
C ASP A 196 11.74 14.90 1.89
N LEU A 197 11.05 15.80 1.18
CA LEU A 197 11.05 15.81 -0.29
C LEU A 197 12.39 16.30 -0.82
N THR A 198 13.10 15.41 -1.51
CA THR A 198 14.30 15.77 -2.26
C THR A 198 13.92 16.30 -3.64
N VAL A 199 14.67 17.29 -4.14
CA VAL A 199 14.41 17.95 -5.44
C VAL A 199 14.40 16.95 -6.61
N GLU A 200 15.13 15.83 -6.48
CA GLU A 200 15.18 14.76 -7.47
C GLU A 200 13.82 14.06 -7.68
N VAL A 201 13.00 13.93 -6.64
CA VAL A 201 11.64 13.34 -6.71
C VAL A 201 10.65 14.31 -7.39
N ALA A 202 10.85 15.62 -7.26
CA ALA A 202 9.98 16.64 -7.85
C ALA A 202 10.17 16.80 -9.37
N VAL A 203 11.39 16.57 -9.88
CA VAL A 203 11.72 16.77 -11.30
C VAL A 203 11.32 15.56 -12.16
N GLY A 204 11.32 14.34 -11.61
CA GLY A 204 10.94 13.13 -12.36
C GLY A 204 9.47 13.07 -12.80
N ASN A 205 8.56 13.72 -12.07
CA ASN A 205 7.12 13.68 -12.35
C ASN A 205 6.61 14.88 -13.18
N ALA A 206 7.39 15.95 -13.33
CA ALA A 206 6.99 17.13 -14.10
C ALA A 206 7.10 16.94 -15.62
N LEU A 207 7.76 15.87 -16.09
CA LEU A 207 8.01 15.60 -17.51
C LEU A 207 7.07 14.53 -18.12
N GLY A 208 6.09 14.04 -17.36
CA GLY A 208 5.21 12.93 -17.77
C GLY A 208 3.92 13.29 -18.53
N ASP A 209 3.51 14.56 -18.58
CA ASP A 209 2.21 14.98 -19.17
C ASP A 209 2.41 16.02 -20.30
N CYS A 210 3.17 15.64 -21.33
CA CYS A 210 3.08 16.24 -22.65
C CYS A 210 2.94 15.11 -23.69
N GLY A 211 1.72 14.59 -23.83
CA GLY A 211 1.34 13.58 -24.83
C GLY A 211 -0.16 13.36 -24.85
#